data_AF-A0A059LKP0-F1
#
_entry.id   AF-A0A059LKP0-F1
#
_cell.length_a   1.000
_cell.length_b   1.000
_cell.length_c   1.000
_cell.angle_alpha   90.00
_cell.angle_beta   90.00
_cell.angle_gamma   90.00
#
_symmetry.space_group_name_H-M   'P 1'
#
loop_
_entity.id
_entity.type
_entity.pdbx_description
1 polymer ?
#
loop_
_entity_poly.entity_id
_entity_poly.type
_entity_poly.pdbx_seq_one_letter_code
_entity_poly.pdbx_strand_id
1 'polypeptide(L)'
;ALCLRHLLPPSPRPDLVVVELGINGEASPHSEEQRAHERLIRQLLQYAPDPSAPPPAILYVIHSMMVLWDPDEAAEVDRRRTFLRGNADALSQVAQWYALPWATMRSALWRDLVVDTPRWTPKQLLHPDYAHPRDLGHAAMADLLVEAVQATARELGGLRPWDAVDESLLAAPLPPPLFPENDVEDGNGWCRAEAELLPLLVREETQGFAYVNEGVAENNPKWGWVGEHVNDRLTIRFDTNADGRPDPVFPRDMRVGWIFLRSYDRFGAAQVRCREGCTCDNKLLHGGGELHVSETVTHLHTVKATHDTCKISITIVPKDKTKFKLIGFSAREASPPPKILKSGS
;
A
#
# COMPACT_ATOMS: atom_id res chain seq x y z
N ALA A 1 -0.42 -3.21 6.20
CA ALA A 1 0.45 -3.24 5.00
C ALA A 1 1.24 -4.55 4.95
N LEU A 2 1.19 -5.29 3.84
CA LEU A 2 1.83 -6.62 3.77
C LEU A 2 3.37 -6.57 3.70
N CYS A 3 3.93 -5.46 3.19
CA CYS A 3 5.35 -5.35 2.86
C CYS A 3 6.08 -4.22 3.60
N LEU A 4 5.55 -3.76 4.74
CA LEU A 4 6.08 -2.57 5.42
C LEU A 4 7.59 -2.68 5.71
N ARG A 5 8.06 -3.83 6.21
CA ARG A 5 9.49 -4.04 6.54
C ARG A 5 10.42 -4.05 5.33
N HIS A 6 9.88 -4.35 4.14
CA HIS A 6 10.66 -4.26 2.91
C HIS A 6 10.75 -2.81 2.43
N LEU A 7 9.69 -2.02 2.63
CA LEU A 7 9.64 -0.60 2.26
C LEU A 7 10.34 0.31 3.27
N LEU A 8 10.35 -0.08 4.54
CA LEU A 8 11.05 0.61 5.63
C LEU A 8 12.10 -0.35 6.20
N PRO A 9 13.35 -0.27 5.70
CA PRO A 9 14.41 -1.13 6.19
C PRO A 9 14.70 -0.83 7.67
N PRO A 10 15.13 -1.84 8.44
CA PRO A 10 15.45 -1.64 9.86
C PRO A 10 16.72 -0.80 10.08
N SER A 11 17.57 -0.66 9.06
CA SER A 11 18.81 0.10 9.12
C SER A 11 19.11 0.82 7.80
N PRO A 12 19.33 2.14 7.80
CA PRO A 12 19.08 3.03 8.94
C PRO A 12 17.58 3.03 9.28
N ARG A 13 17.26 3.05 10.57
CA ARG A 13 15.87 3.19 11.02
C ARG A 13 15.36 4.58 10.62
N PRO A 14 14.13 4.71 10.07
CA PRO A 14 13.55 6.02 9.83
C PRO A 14 13.21 6.72 11.16
N ASP A 15 13.58 7.99 11.28
CA ASP A 15 13.14 8.84 12.41
C ASP A 15 11.80 9.52 12.10
N LEU A 16 11.53 9.78 10.81
CA LEU A 16 10.29 10.35 10.31
C LEU A 16 9.80 9.54 9.10
N VAL A 17 8.52 9.17 9.12
CA VAL A 17 7.83 8.54 8.00
C VAL A 17 6.73 9.49 7.52
N VAL A 18 6.84 9.92 6.25
CA VAL A 18 5.78 10.67 5.59
C VAL A 18 4.85 9.70 4.88
N VAL A 19 3.57 9.73 5.22
CA VAL A 19 2.53 8.88 4.61
C VAL A 19 1.72 9.71 3.62
N GLU A 20 1.81 9.35 2.34
CA GLU A 20 1.06 9.93 1.23
C GLU A 20 0.42 8.76 0.47
N LEU A 21 -0.91 8.62 0.61
CA LEU A 21 -1.73 7.63 -0.11
C LEU A 21 -3.07 8.26 -0.53
N GLY A 22 -3.12 9.60 -0.60
CA GLY A 22 -4.34 10.38 -0.79
C GLY A 22 -4.97 10.21 -2.17
N ILE A 23 -4.16 9.82 -3.15
CA ILE A 23 -4.61 9.55 -4.53
C ILE A 23 -4.66 8.06 -4.86
N ASN A 24 -4.16 7.19 -3.98
CA ASN A 24 -4.07 5.76 -4.26
C ASN A 24 -5.19 4.95 -3.62
N GLY A 25 -6.09 5.60 -2.86
CA GLY A 25 -7.17 4.93 -2.14
C GLY A 25 -8.56 5.40 -2.54
N GLU A 26 -9.54 4.53 -2.35
CA GLU A 26 -10.96 4.77 -2.53
C GLU A 26 -11.47 5.90 -1.61
N ALA A 27 -12.28 6.79 -2.17
CA ALA A 27 -12.97 7.84 -1.43
C ALA A 27 -14.11 7.31 -0.54
N SER A 28 -14.58 6.08 -0.79
CA SER A 28 -15.71 5.47 -0.09
C SER A 28 -15.39 5.27 1.39
N PRO A 29 -16.13 5.90 2.32
CA PRO A 29 -15.91 5.71 3.76
C PRO A 29 -16.09 4.23 4.14
N HIS A 30 -15.29 3.77 5.11
CA HIS A 30 -15.29 2.39 5.60
C HIS A 30 -14.95 1.32 4.54
N SER A 31 -14.25 1.69 3.46
CA SER A 31 -13.74 0.73 2.47
C SER A 31 -12.68 -0.20 3.07
N GLU A 32 -12.41 -1.32 2.40
CA GLU A 32 -11.30 -2.20 2.79
C GLU A 32 -9.95 -1.49 2.71
N GLU A 33 -9.82 -0.52 1.80
CA GLU A 33 -8.60 0.26 1.66
C GLU A 33 -8.39 1.21 2.84
N GLN A 34 -9.44 1.83 3.36
CA GLN A 34 -9.35 2.64 4.58
C GLN A 34 -8.99 1.79 5.80
N ARG A 35 -9.58 0.59 5.91
CA ARG A 35 -9.19 -0.39 6.93
C ARG A 35 -7.73 -0.80 6.77
N ALA A 36 -7.28 -1.08 5.55
CA ALA A 36 -5.89 -1.42 5.25
C ALA A 36 -4.93 -0.28 5.57
N HIS A 37 -5.37 0.96 5.35
CA HIS A 37 -4.64 2.17 5.68
C HIS A 37 -4.48 2.31 7.20
N GLU A 38 -5.56 2.17 7.98
CA GLU A 38 -5.44 2.13 9.44
C GLU A 38 -4.46 1.05 9.90
N ARG A 39 -4.54 -0.18 9.37
CA ARG A 39 -3.60 -1.25 9.73
C ARG A 39 -2.15 -0.89 9.40
N LEU A 40 -1.90 -0.16 8.31
CA LEU A 40 -0.57 0.38 8.01
C LEU A 40 -0.11 1.36 9.10
N ILE A 41 -0.97 2.30 9.51
CA ILE A 41 -0.62 3.30 10.53
C ILE A 41 -0.33 2.67 11.87
N ARG A 42 -1.16 1.72 12.30
CA ARG A 42 -0.91 0.97 13.54
C ARG A 42 0.42 0.22 13.48
N GLN A 43 0.73 -0.40 12.34
CA GLN A 43 2.03 -1.06 12.14
C GLN A 43 3.20 -0.08 12.17
N LEU A 44 3.04 1.14 11.63
CA LEU A 44 4.05 2.19 11.68
C LEU A 44 4.27 2.72 13.09
N LEU A 45 3.19 2.94 13.86
CA LEU A 45 3.26 3.40 15.24
C LEU A 45 3.88 2.36 16.19
N GLN A 46 3.83 1.09 15.79
CA GLN A 46 4.48 -0.02 16.49
C GLN A 46 5.80 -0.43 15.83
N TYR A 47 6.27 0.31 14.82
CA TYR A 47 7.49 -0.03 14.08
C TYR A 47 8.73 0.30 14.91
N ALA A 48 9.15 -0.66 15.73
CA ALA A 48 10.36 -0.60 16.55
C ALA A 48 11.28 -1.77 16.16
N PRO A 49 12.10 -1.63 15.11
CA PRO A 49 13.05 -2.69 14.73
C PRO A 49 14.11 -2.95 15.81
N ASP A 50 14.38 -1.94 16.65
CA ASP A 50 15.15 -2.02 17.88
C ASP A 50 14.18 -1.77 19.05
N PRO A 51 14.00 -2.72 19.99
CA PRO A 51 13.11 -2.54 21.15
C PRO A 51 13.49 -1.36 22.07
N SER A 52 14.73 -0.87 21.98
CA SER A 52 15.20 0.29 22.74
C SER A 52 14.98 1.63 22.04
N ALA A 53 14.64 1.61 20.75
CA ALA A 53 14.37 2.82 19.97
C ALA A 53 12.87 3.16 20.02
N PRO A 54 12.51 4.45 20.09
CA PRO A 54 11.12 4.86 19.92
C PRO A 54 10.62 4.49 18.51
N PRO A 55 9.30 4.44 18.26
CA PRO A 55 8.77 4.37 16.91
C PRO A 55 9.17 5.62 16.09
N PRO A 56 9.08 5.56 14.75
CA PRO A 56 9.26 6.76 13.93
C PRO A 56 8.15 7.78 14.21
N ALA A 57 8.47 9.07 14.09
CA ALA A 57 7.44 10.09 13.94
C ALA A 57 6.68 9.84 12.62
N ILE A 58 5.36 10.05 12.63
CA ILE A 58 4.52 9.87 11.44
C ILE A 58 3.89 11.20 11.09
N LEU A 59 3.98 11.60 9.83
CA LEU A 59 3.33 12.78 9.30
C LEU A 59 2.56 12.44 8.04
N TYR A 60 1.29 12.81 8.00
CA TYR A 60 0.50 12.73 6.79
C TYR A 60 0.73 13.94 5.90
N VAL A 61 0.99 13.67 4.62
CA VAL A 61 0.85 14.66 3.57
C VAL A 61 -0.17 14.07 2.59
N ILE A 62 -1.34 14.70 2.50
CA ILE A 62 -2.47 14.15 1.74
C ILE A 62 -2.57 14.88 0.41
N HIS A 63 -2.14 14.21 -0.66
CA HIS A 63 -2.42 14.66 -2.01
C HIS A 63 -3.89 14.35 -2.36
N SER A 64 -4.65 15.37 -2.77
CA SER A 64 -6.11 15.28 -2.92
C SER A 64 -6.64 15.95 -4.18
N MET A 65 -5.79 16.08 -5.21
CA MET A 65 -6.16 16.80 -6.44
C MET A 65 -6.67 15.92 -7.59
N MET A 66 -6.96 14.63 -7.34
CA MET A 66 -7.44 13.67 -8.36
C MET A 66 -8.72 14.06 -9.11
N VAL A 67 -9.40 15.11 -8.69
CA VAL A 67 -10.77 15.40 -9.13
C VAL A 67 -10.83 16.21 -10.43
N LEU A 68 -9.76 16.16 -11.23
CA LEU A 68 -9.70 16.78 -12.55
C LEU A 68 -9.39 15.77 -13.67
N TRP A 69 -9.46 14.46 -13.37
CA TRP A 69 -9.12 13.37 -14.31
C TRP A 69 -9.86 13.44 -15.64
N ASP A 70 -11.07 13.99 -15.66
CA ASP A 70 -11.77 14.26 -16.91
C ASP A 70 -11.80 15.79 -17.14
N PRO A 71 -10.99 16.31 -18.07
CA PRO A 71 -11.00 17.73 -18.42
C PRO A 71 -12.34 18.20 -19.01
N ASP A 72 -13.14 17.29 -19.58
CA ASP A 72 -14.49 17.58 -20.06
C ASP A 72 -15.47 17.64 -18.88
N GLU A 73 -15.38 16.74 -17.88
CA GLU A 73 -16.11 16.91 -16.61
C GLU A 73 -15.67 18.18 -15.88
N ALA A 74 -14.40 18.56 -15.90
CA ALA A 74 -13.90 19.74 -15.19
C ALA A 74 -14.46 21.07 -15.75
N ALA A 75 -14.95 21.06 -16.99
CA ALA A 75 -15.64 22.19 -17.60
C ALA A 75 -17.12 22.29 -17.18
N GLU A 76 -17.77 21.15 -16.91
CA GLU A 76 -19.19 21.07 -16.54
C GLU A 76 -19.43 21.01 -15.02
N VAL A 77 -18.51 20.41 -14.28
CA VAL A 77 -18.61 20.19 -12.84
C VAL A 77 -18.14 21.44 -12.10
N ASP A 78 -19.02 21.97 -11.25
CA ASP A 78 -18.67 23.00 -10.28
C ASP A 78 -17.44 22.57 -9.46
N ARG A 79 -16.29 23.22 -9.69
CA ARG A 79 -15.02 22.94 -8.99
C ARG A 79 -15.15 23.06 -7.47
N ARG A 80 -16.20 23.69 -6.96
CA ARG A 80 -16.50 23.72 -5.52
C ARG A 80 -17.00 22.36 -5.02
N ARG A 81 -17.75 21.61 -5.83
CA ARG A 81 -18.24 20.27 -5.49
C ARG A 81 -17.13 19.24 -5.49
N THR A 82 -16.13 19.43 -6.35
CA THR A 82 -14.97 18.54 -6.41
C THR A 82 -14.07 18.63 -5.18
N PHE A 83 -14.20 19.69 -4.35
CA PHE A 83 -13.57 19.78 -3.03
C PHE A 83 -13.90 18.58 -2.12
N LEU A 84 -15.13 18.07 -2.25
CA LEU A 84 -15.64 16.97 -1.42
C LEU A 84 -15.33 15.58 -2.00
N ARG A 85 -14.65 15.50 -3.14
CA ARG A 85 -14.25 14.24 -3.76
C ARG A 85 -12.82 13.88 -3.35
N GLY A 86 -12.56 12.58 -3.20
CA GLY A 86 -11.26 12.05 -2.77
C GLY A 86 -11.32 11.40 -1.38
N ASN A 87 -10.23 10.82 -0.94
CA ASN A 87 -10.17 10.07 0.33
C ASN A 87 -9.63 10.92 1.50
N ALA A 88 -9.36 12.20 1.29
CA ALA A 88 -8.69 13.05 2.27
C ALA A 88 -9.44 13.14 3.60
N ASP A 89 -10.78 13.21 3.58
CA ASP A 89 -11.59 13.21 4.81
C ASP A 89 -11.46 11.90 5.59
N ALA A 90 -11.37 10.77 4.89
CA ALA A 90 -11.22 9.47 5.52
C ALA A 90 -9.82 9.27 6.09
N LEU A 91 -8.78 9.69 5.36
CA LEU A 91 -7.40 9.67 5.88
C LEU A 91 -7.25 10.61 7.09
N SER A 92 -7.87 11.79 7.05
CA SER A 92 -7.89 12.72 8.18
C SER A 92 -8.63 12.16 9.39
N GLN A 93 -9.62 11.28 9.24
CA GLN A 93 -10.27 10.60 10.38
C GLN A 93 -9.31 9.63 11.06
N VAL A 94 -8.55 8.84 10.29
CA VAL A 94 -7.51 7.97 10.84
C VAL A 94 -6.43 8.80 11.54
N ALA A 95 -5.95 9.87 10.91
CA ALA A 95 -4.96 10.75 11.51
C ALA A 95 -5.46 11.36 12.83
N GLN A 96 -6.70 11.85 12.88
CA GLN A 96 -7.32 12.37 14.11
C GLN A 96 -7.45 11.31 15.20
N TRP A 97 -7.88 10.10 14.85
CA TRP A 97 -8.06 9.00 15.80
C TRP A 97 -6.76 8.62 16.51
N TYR A 98 -5.63 8.66 15.79
CA TYR A 98 -4.30 8.37 16.33
C TYR A 98 -3.51 9.63 16.72
N ALA A 99 -4.15 10.80 16.78
CA ALA A 99 -3.54 12.09 17.11
C ALA A 99 -2.27 12.41 16.29
N LEU A 100 -2.25 12.02 15.02
CA LEU A 100 -1.14 12.26 14.10
C LEU A 100 -1.26 13.65 13.47
N PRO A 101 -0.14 14.34 13.16
CA PRO A 101 -0.19 15.55 12.35
C PRO A 101 -0.52 15.19 10.89
N TRP A 102 -1.29 16.05 10.22
CA TRP A 102 -1.56 15.95 8.78
C TRP A 102 -1.60 17.32 8.11
N ALA A 103 -1.08 17.38 6.88
CA ALA A 103 -1.26 18.48 5.97
C ALA A 103 -1.93 17.99 4.68
N THR A 104 -2.72 18.84 4.03
CA THR A 104 -3.42 18.44 2.80
C THR A 104 -3.40 19.57 1.78
N MET A 105 -3.10 19.22 0.52
CA MET A 105 -3.16 20.18 -0.58
C MET A 105 -4.57 20.74 -0.77
N ARG A 106 -5.61 19.95 -0.46
CA ARG A 106 -7.00 20.41 -0.55
C ARG A 106 -7.25 21.60 0.38
N SER A 107 -6.85 21.55 1.64
CA SER A 107 -7.07 22.69 2.55
C SER A 107 -6.16 23.88 2.22
N ALA A 108 -4.95 23.63 1.70
CA ALA A 108 -3.96 24.67 1.45
C ALA A 108 -4.19 25.44 0.14
N LEU A 109 -4.54 24.75 -0.94
CA LEU A 109 -4.48 25.30 -2.31
C LEU A 109 -5.83 25.32 -3.02
N TRP A 110 -6.84 24.59 -2.54
CA TRP A 110 -8.07 24.41 -3.30
C TRP A 110 -8.82 25.70 -3.57
N ARG A 111 -8.85 26.61 -2.60
CA ARG A 111 -9.48 27.93 -2.79
C ARG A 111 -8.86 28.66 -3.98
N ASP A 112 -7.54 28.69 -4.05
CA ASP A 112 -6.79 29.34 -5.13
C ASP A 112 -7.00 28.64 -6.48
N LEU A 113 -7.10 27.31 -6.48
CA LEU A 113 -7.41 26.51 -7.67
C LEU A 113 -8.82 26.77 -8.21
N VAL A 114 -9.81 26.98 -7.33
CA VAL A 114 -11.20 27.24 -7.72
C VAL A 114 -11.37 28.63 -8.33
N VAL A 115 -10.63 29.63 -7.84
CA VAL A 115 -10.72 31.02 -8.32
C VAL A 115 -9.66 31.37 -9.38
N ASP A 116 -8.92 30.37 -9.86
CA ASP A 116 -7.85 30.51 -10.85
C ASP A 116 -6.83 31.60 -10.48
N THR A 117 -6.39 31.61 -9.20
CA THR A 117 -5.34 32.54 -8.75
C THR A 117 -4.10 32.39 -9.64
N PRO A 118 -3.52 33.48 -10.17
CA PRO A 118 -2.31 33.40 -10.99
C PRO A 118 -1.22 32.59 -10.26
N ARG A 119 -0.58 31.65 -10.97
CA ARG A 119 0.40 30.66 -10.46
C ARG A 119 -0.21 29.40 -9.83
N TRP A 120 -1.45 29.42 -9.37
CA TRP A 120 -2.12 28.30 -8.69
C TRP A 120 -3.24 27.70 -9.54
N THR A 121 -2.95 27.44 -10.81
CA THR A 121 -3.89 26.74 -11.71
C THR A 121 -3.59 25.25 -11.74
N PRO A 122 -4.58 24.38 -12.02
CA PRO A 122 -4.33 22.95 -12.14
C PRO A 122 -3.25 22.61 -13.17
N LYS A 123 -3.20 23.33 -14.30
CA LYS A 123 -2.19 23.13 -15.36
C LYS A 123 -0.76 23.44 -14.90
N GLN A 124 -0.60 24.30 -13.91
CA GLN A 124 0.71 24.62 -13.33
C GLN A 124 1.11 23.61 -12.26
N LEU A 125 0.16 23.05 -11.52
CA LEU A 125 0.41 22.10 -10.44
C LEU A 125 0.49 20.65 -10.89
N LEU A 126 -0.23 20.25 -11.94
CA LEU A 126 -0.42 18.86 -12.34
C LEU A 126 -0.06 18.59 -13.80
N HIS A 127 0.42 17.38 -14.09
CA HIS A 127 0.55 16.85 -15.43
C HIS A 127 -0.82 16.72 -16.13
N PRO A 128 -0.87 16.52 -17.46
CA PRO A 128 -2.14 16.34 -18.18
C PRO A 128 -2.98 15.14 -17.74
N ASP A 129 -2.42 14.22 -16.95
CA ASP A 129 -3.16 13.13 -16.30
C ASP A 129 -3.92 13.58 -15.04
N TYR A 130 -3.75 14.83 -14.61
CA TYR A 130 -4.38 15.41 -13.42
C TYR A 130 -4.18 14.61 -12.14
N ALA A 131 -3.14 13.78 -12.09
CA ALA A 131 -2.81 12.89 -10.99
C ALA A 131 -1.39 13.12 -10.49
N HIS A 132 -0.45 13.39 -11.39
CA HIS A 132 0.93 13.58 -11.01
C HIS A 132 1.27 15.07 -10.92
N PRO A 133 1.86 15.53 -9.80
CA PRO A 133 2.28 16.91 -9.69
C PRO A 133 3.45 17.23 -10.64
N ARG A 134 3.44 18.45 -11.19
CA ARG A 134 4.61 19.07 -11.82
C ARG A 134 5.54 19.62 -10.73
N ASP A 135 6.68 20.17 -11.14
CA ASP A 135 7.64 20.83 -10.24
C ASP A 135 6.99 21.79 -9.24
N LEU A 136 6.05 22.63 -9.68
CA LEU A 136 5.35 23.56 -8.76
C LEU A 136 4.40 22.82 -7.79
N GLY A 137 3.72 21.76 -8.24
CA GLY A 137 2.90 20.92 -7.36
C GLY A 137 3.73 20.19 -6.32
N HIS A 138 4.87 19.62 -6.73
CA HIS A 138 5.84 19.02 -5.82
C HIS A 138 6.40 20.03 -4.82
N ALA A 139 6.76 21.23 -5.27
CA ALA A 139 7.22 22.30 -4.39
C ALA A 139 6.16 22.68 -3.36
N ALA A 140 4.90 22.82 -3.76
CA ALA A 140 3.81 23.11 -2.83
C ALA A 140 3.57 21.99 -1.80
N MET A 141 3.69 20.72 -2.20
CA MET A 141 3.65 19.58 -1.27
C MET A 141 4.82 19.61 -0.28
N ALA A 142 6.03 19.92 -0.77
CA ALA A 142 7.21 20.04 0.07
C ALA A 142 7.07 21.21 1.06
N ASP A 143 6.53 22.36 0.65
CA ASP A 143 6.28 23.51 1.52
C ASP A 143 5.32 23.16 2.67
N LEU A 144 4.28 22.35 2.40
CA LEU A 144 3.37 21.86 3.45
C LEU A 144 4.10 20.97 4.47
N LEU A 145 4.97 20.09 4.01
CA LEU A 145 5.80 19.24 4.86
C LEU A 145 6.78 20.09 5.71
N VAL A 146 7.47 21.04 5.07
CA VAL A 146 8.42 21.92 5.72
C VAL A 146 7.73 22.78 6.77
N GLU A 147 6.58 23.39 6.44
CA GLU A 147 5.84 24.21 7.40
C GLU A 147 5.34 23.37 8.59
N ALA A 148 4.85 22.15 8.36
CA ALA A 148 4.44 21.26 9.45
C ALA A 148 5.61 20.96 10.41
N VAL A 149 6.78 20.59 9.88
CA VAL A 149 7.98 20.31 10.69
C VAL A 149 8.47 21.56 11.41
N GLN A 150 8.52 22.72 10.73
CA GLN A 150 8.96 23.97 11.35
C GLN A 150 7.98 24.46 12.42
N ALA A 151 6.67 24.30 12.21
CA ALA A 151 5.66 24.63 13.20
C ALA A 151 5.85 23.76 14.46
N THR A 152 5.99 22.45 14.30
CA THR A 152 6.28 21.54 15.42
C THR A 152 7.58 21.92 16.15
N ALA A 153 8.65 22.24 15.41
CA ALA A 153 9.91 22.65 16.03
C ALA A 153 9.78 23.96 16.83
N ARG A 154 9.01 24.95 16.33
CA ARG A 154 8.74 26.20 17.05
C ARG A 154 7.89 25.97 18.30
N GLU A 155 6.92 25.07 18.23
CA GLU A 155 6.10 24.70 19.40
C GLU A 155 6.96 24.03 20.48
N LEU A 156 7.72 23.00 20.11
CA LEU A 156 8.62 22.29 21.02
C LEU A 156 9.74 23.18 21.58
N GLY A 157 10.22 24.15 20.80
CA GLY A 157 11.26 25.08 21.23
C GLY A 157 10.77 26.22 22.13
N GLY A 158 9.47 26.39 22.33
CA GLY A 158 8.93 27.56 23.02
C GLY A 158 7.60 27.31 23.72
N LEU A 159 6.51 27.24 22.94
CA LEU A 159 5.15 27.30 23.47
C LEU A 159 4.72 26.03 24.21
N ARG A 160 5.22 24.87 23.77
CA ARG A 160 4.87 23.55 24.29
C ARG A 160 6.13 22.66 24.27
N PRO A 161 7.10 22.92 25.15
CA PRO A 161 8.27 22.07 25.25
C PRO A 161 7.90 20.63 25.61
N TRP A 162 8.66 19.67 25.07
CA TRP A 162 8.48 18.26 25.39
C TRP A 162 8.63 18.03 26.89
N ASP A 163 7.65 17.36 27.50
CA ASP A 163 7.61 17.11 28.94
C ASP A 163 7.19 15.68 29.32
N ALA A 164 6.97 15.46 30.63
CA ALA A 164 6.59 14.14 31.15
C ALA A 164 5.21 13.67 30.68
N VAL A 165 4.32 14.58 30.27
CA VAL A 165 3.02 14.23 29.67
C VAL A 165 3.25 13.62 28.29
N ASP A 166 4.14 14.19 27.49
CA ASP A 166 4.48 13.66 26.17
C ASP A 166 5.11 12.27 26.27
N GLU A 167 6.04 12.05 27.21
CA GLU A 167 6.62 10.72 27.48
C GLU A 167 5.54 9.71 27.90
N SER A 168 4.59 10.13 28.74
CA SER A 168 3.48 9.28 29.16
C SER A 168 2.54 8.94 28.00
N LEU A 169 2.33 9.87 27.06
CA LEU A 169 1.52 9.63 25.86
C LEU A 169 2.24 8.70 24.88
N LEU A 170 3.56 8.86 24.71
CA LEU A 170 4.37 7.98 23.87
C LEU A 170 4.41 6.54 24.40
N ALA A 171 4.42 6.37 25.72
CA ALA A 171 4.40 5.05 26.38
C ALA A 171 3.00 4.42 26.48
N ALA A 172 1.94 5.19 26.22
CA ALA A 172 0.57 4.69 26.30
C ALA A 172 0.31 3.62 25.20
N PRO A 173 -0.50 2.59 25.48
CA PRO A 173 -0.93 1.68 24.43
C PRO A 173 -1.73 2.45 23.37
N LEU A 174 -1.63 2.01 22.12
CA LEU A 174 -2.46 2.57 21.05
C LEU A 174 -3.96 2.43 21.41
N PRO A 175 -4.81 3.41 21.02
CA PRO A 175 -6.24 3.24 21.14
C PRO A 175 -6.70 1.99 20.38
N PRO A 176 -7.89 1.45 20.69
CA PRO A 176 -8.48 0.40 19.87
C PRO A 176 -8.61 0.89 18.41
N PRO A 177 -8.65 -0.01 17.44
CA PRO A 177 -8.85 0.38 16.05
C PRO A 177 -10.12 1.20 15.85
N LEU A 178 -10.05 2.21 14.99
CA LEU A 178 -11.20 3.00 14.52
C LEU A 178 -12.19 2.10 13.78
N PHE A 179 -11.70 1.14 13.00
CA PHE A 179 -12.52 0.15 12.32
C PHE A 179 -12.54 -1.15 13.13
N PRO A 180 -13.68 -1.58 13.70
CA PRO A 180 -13.76 -2.79 14.52
C PRO A 180 -13.28 -4.07 13.80
N GLU A 181 -13.35 -4.11 12.47
CA GLU A 181 -12.81 -5.23 11.68
C GLU A 181 -11.29 -5.36 11.76
N ASN A 182 -10.60 -4.36 12.31
CA ASN A 182 -9.17 -4.36 12.60
C ASN A 182 -8.84 -4.77 14.04
N ASP A 183 -9.83 -5.14 14.87
CA ASP A 183 -9.62 -5.56 16.28
C ASP A 183 -8.63 -6.71 16.42
N VAL A 184 -8.59 -7.60 15.41
CA VAL A 184 -7.51 -8.58 15.26
C VAL A 184 -6.48 -7.96 14.34
N GLU A 185 -5.40 -7.42 14.92
CA GLU A 185 -4.25 -7.00 14.13
C GLU A 185 -3.81 -8.19 13.30
N ASP A 186 -3.74 -7.99 11.98
CA ASP A 186 -3.25 -9.01 11.06
C ASP A 186 -1.91 -9.54 11.63
N GLY A 187 -1.85 -10.84 11.90
CA GLY A 187 -0.64 -11.47 12.45
C GLY A 187 0.59 -11.19 11.59
N ASN A 188 1.78 -11.42 12.15
CA ASN A 188 3.05 -11.24 11.44
C ASN A 188 3.01 -11.99 10.10
N GLY A 189 2.82 -11.22 9.03
CA GLY A 189 2.95 -11.71 7.67
C GLY A 189 4.39 -11.61 7.23
N TRP A 190 4.64 -12.17 6.07
CA TRP A 190 5.91 -12.03 5.39
C TRP A 190 5.65 -11.58 3.98
N CYS A 191 6.52 -10.68 3.54
CA CYS A 191 6.59 -10.22 2.17
C CYS A 191 8.03 -10.42 1.71
N ARG A 192 8.15 -10.87 0.46
CA ARG A 192 9.40 -11.06 -0.24
C ARG A 192 9.25 -10.44 -1.60
N ALA A 193 10.16 -9.55 -1.96
CA ALA A 193 10.20 -8.93 -3.27
C ALA A 193 11.51 -9.27 -3.98
N GLU A 194 11.45 -9.27 -5.31
CA GLU A 194 12.60 -9.39 -6.19
C GLU A 194 13.46 -10.64 -5.86
N ALA A 195 14.74 -10.46 -5.57
CA ALA A 195 15.67 -11.52 -5.23
C ALA A 195 15.28 -12.24 -3.91
N GLU A 196 14.56 -11.59 -3.00
CA GLU A 196 14.14 -12.20 -1.73
C GLU A 196 13.11 -13.32 -1.95
N LEU A 197 12.54 -13.45 -3.15
CA LEU A 197 11.68 -14.58 -3.52
C LEU A 197 12.47 -15.87 -3.73
N LEU A 198 13.78 -15.81 -4.02
CA LEU A 198 14.61 -16.97 -4.35
C LEU A 198 14.46 -18.14 -3.36
N PRO A 199 14.45 -17.94 -2.03
CA PRO A 199 14.29 -19.03 -1.07
C PRO A 199 12.91 -19.68 -1.09
N LEU A 200 11.90 -19.02 -1.66
CA LEU A 200 10.53 -19.54 -1.74
C LEU A 200 10.28 -20.34 -3.01
N LEU A 201 11.17 -20.23 -4.01
CA LEU A 201 10.96 -20.89 -5.28
C LEU A 201 11.20 -22.39 -5.17
N VAL A 202 10.23 -23.16 -5.64
CA VAL A 202 10.38 -24.59 -5.90
C VAL A 202 11.03 -24.73 -7.27
N ARG A 203 12.37 -24.74 -7.30
CA ARG A 203 13.18 -24.64 -8.52
C ARG A 203 12.87 -25.75 -9.52
N GLU A 204 12.69 -26.97 -9.02
CA GLU A 204 12.36 -28.16 -9.81
C GLU A 204 10.98 -28.10 -10.48
N GLU A 205 10.07 -27.24 -9.99
CA GLU A 205 8.73 -27.04 -10.58
C GLU A 205 8.59 -25.72 -11.35
N THR A 206 9.58 -24.83 -11.23
CA THR A 206 9.64 -23.54 -11.91
C THR A 206 10.24 -23.70 -13.29
N GLN A 207 9.58 -23.15 -14.31
CA GLN A 207 9.94 -23.27 -15.71
C GLN A 207 9.70 -21.95 -16.44
N GLY A 208 10.65 -21.49 -17.25
CA GLY A 208 10.51 -20.33 -18.13
C GLY A 208 10.63 -18.95 -17.46
N PHE A 209 10.34 -18.83 -16.17
CA PHE A 209 10.58 -17.58 -15.43
C PHE A 209 12.07 -17.36 -15.14
N ALA A 210 12.55 -16.14 -15.39
CA ALA A 210 13.90 -15.70 -15.09
C ALA A 210 13.92 -14.42 -14.23
N TYR A 211 14.92 -14.27 -13.37
CA TYR A 211 15.13 -13.03 -12.61
C TYR A 211 15.90 -12.02 -13.48
N VAL A 212 15.22 -10.95 -13.91
CA VAL A 212 15.71 -10.03 -14.96
C VAL A 212 15.62 -8.58 -14.48
N ASN A 213 16.65 -7.79 -14.80
CA ASN A 213 16.61 -6.34 -14.71
C ASN A 213 16.14 -5.76 -16.03
N GLU A 214 14.99 -5.12 -16.04
CA GLU A 214 14.44 -4.45 -17.23
C GLU A 214 14.58 -2.93 -17.15
N GLY A 215 15.35 -2.43 -16.18
CA GLY A 215 15.71 -1.03 -16.07
C GLY A 215 16.65 -0.64 -17.20
N VAL A 216 16.31 0.44 -17.91
CA VAL A 216 17.15 0.98 -19.00
C VAL A 216 18.34 1.79 -18.49
N ALA A 217 18.24 2.31 -17.27
CA ALA A 217 19.27 3.11 -16.64
C ALA A 217 19.86 2.34 -15.45
N GLU A 218 21.19 2.39 -15.33
CA GLU A 218 21.93 1.68 -14.27
C GLU A 218 21.48 2.11 -12.86
N ASN A 219 21.12 3.38 -12.70
CA ASN A 219 20.62 3.95 -11.44
C ASN A 219 19.12 3.74 -11.20
N ASN A 220 18.42 3.04 -12.10
CA ASN A 220 17.00 2.73 -11.95
C ASN A 220 16.72 1.27 -12.35
N PRO A 221 17.34 0.31 -11.63
CA PRO A 221 17.09 -1.10 -11.89
C PRO A 221 15.63 -1.43 -11.65
N LYS A 222 15.06 -2.29 -12.51
CA LYS A 222 13.68 -2.79 -12.41
C LYS A 222 13.73 -4.30 -12.39
N TRP A 223 14.15 -4.86 -11.27
CA TRP A 223 14.24 -6.30 -11.09
C TRP A 223 12.86 -6.96 -10.97
N GLY A 224 12.80 -8.26 -11.28
CA GLY A 224 11.60 -9.07 -11.10
C GLY A 224 11.71 -10.42 -11.80
N TRP A 225 10.75 -11.29 -11.55
CA TRP A 225 10.64 -12.61 -12.16
C TRP A 225 9.76 -12.53 -13.40
N VAL A 226 10.37 -12.68 -14.58
CA VAL A 226 9.73 -12.49 -15.88
C VAL A 226 9.58 -13.84 -16.57
N GLY A 227 8.36 -14.16 -16.99
CA GLY A 227 8.08 -15.20 -18.00
C GLY A 227 7.52 -14.53 -19.26
N GLU A 228 7.77 -15.15 -20.41
CA GLU A 228 7.45 -14.59 -21.74
C GLU A 228 6.65 -15.53 -22.62
N HIS A 229 6.44 -16.77 -22.21
CA HIS A 229 5.76 -17.79 -23.00
C HIS A 229 4.57 -18.38 -22.24
N VAL A 230 3.55 -18.80 -23.00
CA VAL A 230 2.44 -19.58 -22.45
C VAL A 230 2.99 -20.84 -21.80
N ASN A 231 2.46 -21.17 -20.62
CA ASN A 231 2.89 -22.26 -19.74
C ASN A 231 4.21 -22.02 -18.99
N ASP A 232 4.87 -20.87 -19.15
CA ASP A 232 5.88 -20.46 -18.16
C ASP A 232 5.23 -20.46 -16.78
N ARG A 233 5.92 -21.05 -15.82
CA ARG A 233 5.41 -21.33 -14.49
C ARG A 233 6.42 -20.97 -13.41
N LEU A 234 5.99 -20.19 -12.43
CA LEU A 234 6.74 -19.95 -11.21
C LEU A 234 6.01 -20.63 -10.05
N THR A 235 6.69 -21.48 -9.29
CA THR A 235 6.11 -22.19 -8.15
C THR A 235 6.74 -21.70 -6.86
N ILE A 236 5.90 -21.26 -5.92
CA ILE A 236 6.28 -20.71 -4.63
C ILE A 236 5.82 -21.67 -3.53
N ARG A 237 6.73 -22.06 -2.64
CA ARG A 237 6.46 -22.75 -1.38
C ARG A 237 6.66 -21.78 -0.24
N PHE A 238 5.68 -21.70 0.65
CA PHE A 238 5.70 -20.75 1.75
C PHE A 238 5.14 -21.41 3.02
N ASP A 239 5.76 -21.13 4.16
CA ASP A 239 5.26 -21.45 5.50
C ASP A 239 3.94 -20.72 5.78
N THR A 240 2.91 -21.48 6.14
CA THR A 240 1.61 -20.93 6.50
C THR A 240 1.59 -20.42 7.94
N ASN A 241 2.59 -20.77 8.75
CA ASN A 241 2.78 -20.42 10.14
C ASN A 241 3.65 -19.18 10.35
N ALA A 242 3.41 -18.16 9.53
CA ALA A 242 4.18 -16.92 9.52
C ALA A 242 4.16 -16.16 10.86
N ASP A 243 3.14 -16.42 11.69
CA ASP A 243 2.97 -15.85 13.01
C ASP A 243 3.75 -16.58 14.12
N GLY A 244 4.40 -17.72 13.80
CA GLY A 244 5.27 -18.46 14.71
C GLY A 244 4.52 -19.20 15.82
N ARG A 245 3.22 -19.49 15.66
CA ARG A 245 2.47 -20.28 16.66
C ARG A 245 2.99 -21.72 16.72
N PRO A 246 3.26 -22.28 17.91
CA PRO A 246 3.84 -23.62 18.02
C PRO A 246 2.92 -24.73 17.49
N ASP A 247 1.59 -24.55 17.60
CA ASP A 247 0.59 -25.54 17.17
C ASP A 247 -0.52 -24.87 16.32
N PRO A 248 -0.26 -24.60 15.03
CA PRO A 248 -1.27 -24.04 14.16
C PRO A 248 -2.43 -25.02 13.95
N VAL A 249 -3.66 -24.54 14.15
CA VAL A 249 -4.88 -25.31 13.87
C VAL A 249 -5.23 -25.18 12.39
N PHE A 250 -5.42 -26.32 11.73
CA PHE A 250 -5.84 -26.39 10.33
C PHE A 250 -7.28 -26.92 10.21
N PRO A 251 -8.03 -26.51 9.17
CA PRO A 251 -7.64 -25.54 8.15
C PRO A 251 -7.71 -24.09 8.65
N ARG A 252 -6.88 -23.21 8.08
CA ARG A 252 -6.95 -21.76 8.34
C ARG A 252 -6.91 -20.95 7.05
N ASP A 253 -7.54 -19.79 7.10
CA ASP A 253 -7.56 -18.87 5.97
C ASP A 253 -6.30 -18.00 5.99
N MET A 254 -5.63 -17.94 4.85
CA MET A 254 -4.46 -17.12 4.59
C MET A 254 -4.82 -16.06 3.56
N ARG A 255 -4.41 -14.81 3.77
CA ARG A 255 -4.40 -13.79 2.71
C ARG A 255 -3.03 -13.81 2.04
N VAL A 256 -3.03 -14.15 0.76
CA VAL A 256 -1.85 -14.14 -0.11
C VAL A 256 -1.94 -12.95 -1.06
N GLY A 257 -0.89 -12.14 -1.14
CA GLY A 257 -0.78 -10.99 -2.03
C GLY A 257 0.25 -11.22 -3.14
N TRP A 258 -0.18 -11.00 -4.38
CA TRP A 258 0.66 -11.06 -5.57
C TRP A 258 0.99 -9.64 -6.02
N ILE A 259 2.28 -9.29 -6.01
CA ILE A 259 2.75 -7.96 -6.43
C ILE A 259 3.37 -8.14 -7.82
N PHE A 260 2.75 -7.58 -8.85
CA PHE A 260 3.18 -7.78 -10.23
C PHE A 260 3.06 -6.49 -11.04
N LEU A 261 3.76 -6.44 -12.16
CA LEU A 261 3.67 -5.30 -13.07
C LEU A 261 2.46 -5.45 -13.98
N ARG A 262 1.63 -4.41 -14.03
CA ARG A 262 0.61 -4.23 -15.06
C ARG A 262 1.08 -3.16 -16.04
N SER A 263 0.97 -3.43 -17.33
CA SER A 263 1.42 -2.53 -18.39
C SER A 263 0.66 -2.76 -19.70
N TYR A 264 0.63 -1.76 -20.56
CA TYR A 264 -0.03 -1.84 -21.86
C TYR A 264 0.77 -2.65 -22.89
N ASP A 265 2.10 -2.69 -22.81
CA ASP A 265 2.94 -3.27 -23.85
C ASP A 265 3.39 -4.70 -23.52
N ARG A 266 3.02 -5.67 -24.36
CA ARG A 266 3.40 -7.10 -24.25
C ARG A 266 2.93 -7.89 -23.02
N PHE A 267 2.27 -7.28 -22.04
CA PHE A 267 1.81 -8.00 -20.84
C PHE A 267 0.49 -8.77 -21.07
N GLY A 268 0.50 -10.05 -20.69
CA GLY A 268 -0.61 -10.98 -20.79
C GLY A 268 -1.35 -11.18 -19.46
N ALA A 269 -1.77 -12.42 -19.23
CA ALA A 269 -2.37 -12.84 -17.96
C ALA A 269 -1.71 -14.12 -17.44
N ALA A 270 -1.77 -14.31 -16.13
CA ALA A 270 -1.28 -15.51 -15.48
C ALA A 270 -2.30 -16.06 -14.48
N GLN A 271 -2.39 -17.37 -14.39
CA GLN A 271 -3.32 -18.06 -13.50
C GLN A 271 -2.59 -18.59 -12.27
N VAL A 272 -3.11 -18.23 -11.11
CA VAL A 272 -2.71 -18.73 -9.80
C VAL A 272 -3.49 -20.02 -9.51
N ARG A 273 -2.79 -21.05 -9.06
CA ARG A 273 -3.37 -22.34 -8.63
C ARG A 273 -2.65 -22.88 -7.39
N CYS A 274 -3.41 -23.28 -6.38
CA CYS A 274 -2.90 -24.06 -5.27
C CYS A 274 -2.48 -25.47 -5.75
N ARG A 275 -1.36 -25.97 -5.24
CA ARG A 275 -0.76 -27.25 -5.65
C ARG A 275 -0.73 -28.26 -4.53
N GLU A 276 -0.23 -27.85 -3.36
CA GLU A 276 0.05 -28.74 -2.24
C GLU A 276 -0.09 -27.97 -0.92
N GLY A 277 -0.57 -28.64 0.13
CA GLY A 277 -0.66 -28.05 1.47
C GLY A 277 -1.71 -26.96 1.67
N CYS A 278 -2.49 -26.65 0.63
CA CYS A 278 -3.53 -25.63 0.65
C CYS A 278 -4.53 -25.80 -0.50
N THR A 279 -5.71 -25.19 -0.35
CA THR A 279 -6.74 -25.13 -1.40
C THR A 279 -7.14 -23.69 -1.68
N CYS A 280 -7.44 -23.39 -2.94
CA CYS A 280 -7.93 -22.08 -3.36
C CYS A 280 -8.60 -22.15 -4.72
N ASP A 281 -9.44 -21.17 -5.01
CA ASP A 281 -10.01 -21.00 -6.35
C ASP A 281 -8.94 -20.53 -7.34
N ASN A 282 -9.03 -21.00 -8.58
CA ASN A 282 -8.15 -20.51 -9.63
C ASN A 282 -8.35 -19.01 -9.80
N LYS A 283 -7.28 -18.22 -9.68
CA LYS A 283 -7.33 -16.76 -9.83
C LYS A 283 -6.57 -16.33 -11.06
N LEU A 284 -7.19 -15.48 -11.89
CA LEU A 284 -6.53 -14.87 -13.04
C LEU A 284 -5.98 -13.49 -12.64
N LEU A 285 -4.69 -13.27 -12.88
CA LEU A 285 -4.00 -12.00 -12.71
C LEU A 285 -3.79 -11.37 -14.09
N HIS A 286 -4.30 -10.15 -14.27
CA HIS A 286 -4.24 -9.45 -15.54
C HIS A 286 -3.05 -8.47 -15.53
N GLY A 287 -1.94 -8.85 -16.17
CA GLY A 287 -0.80 -7.97 -16.39
C GLY A 287 -1.03 -6.95 -17.49
N GLY A 288 -1.98 -7.19 -18.40
CA GLY A 288 -2.36 -6.24 -19.45
C GLY A 288 -3.24 -5.08 -18.92
N GLY A 289 -3.03 -3.87 -19.46
CA GLY A 289 -3.90 -2.71 -19.26
C GLY A 289 -4.11 -1.91 -20.55
N GLU A 290 -5.19 -1.14 -20.62
CA GLU A 290 -5.46 -0.23 -21.75
C GLU A 290 -4.74 1.11 -21.59
N LEU A 291 -4.54 1.54 -20.33
CA LEU A 291 -3.84 2.77 -20.01
C LEU A 291 -2.37 2.65 -20.38
N HIS A 292 -1.83 3.66 -21.05
CA HIS A 292 -0.43 3.76 -21.46
C HIS A 292 0.53 4.06 -20.29
N VAL A 293 0.40 3.30 -19.20
CA VAL A 293 1.19 3.38 -17.99
C VAL A 293 1.67 1.99 -17.58
N SER A 294 2.72 1.94 -16.77
CA SER A 294 3.20 0.71 -16.12
C SER A 294 3.10 0.91 -14.62
N GLU A 295 2.31 0.07 -13.96
CA GLU A 295 1.99 0.19 -12.54
C GLU A 295 2.27 -1.12 -11.81
N THR A 296 2.83 -1.02 -10.60
CA THR A 296 2.94 -2.17 -9.71
C THR A 296 1.60 -2.34 -9.01
N VAL A 297 0.94 -3.47 -9.24
CA VAL A 297 -0.36 -3.79 -8.64
C VAL A 297 -0.22 -4.91 -7.63
N THR A 298 -1.04 -4.86 -6.58
CA THR A 298 -1.15 -5.94 -5.61
C THR A 298 -2.52 -6.57 -5.72
N HIS A 299 -2.56 -7.87 -6.01
CA HIS A 299 -3.80 -8.65 -5.99
C HIS A 299 -3.86 -9.55 -4.77
N LEU A 300 -4.88 -9.38 -3.93
CA LEU A 300 -5.10 -10.23 -2.75
C LEU A 300 -5.99 -11.43 -3.07
N HIS A 301 -5.65 -12.57 -2.48
CA HIS A 301 -6.35 -13.82 -2.67
C HIS A 301 -6.40 -14.60 -1.35
N THR A 302 -7.56 -15.16 -1.03
CA THR A 302 -7.70 -16.04 0.14
C THR A 302 -7.35 -17.46 -0.23
N VAL A 303 -6.50 -18.09 0.57
CA VAL A 303 -6.05 -19.47 0.43
C VAL A 303 -6.35 -20.21 1.72
N LYS A 304 -6.94 -21.40 1.63
CA LYS A 304 -7.20 -22.24 2.79
C LYS A 304 -6.02 -23.17 3.01
N ALA A 305 -5.15 -22.85 3.97
CA ALA A 305 -4.05 -23.69 4.36
C ALA A 305 -4.58 -24.97 5.03
N THR A 306 -4.08 -26.12 4.58
CA THR A 306 -4.38 -27.44 5.16
C THR A 306 -3.18 -28.05 5.87
N HIS A 307 -1.99 -27.47 5.68
CA HIS A 307 -0.71 -27.89 6.25
C HIS A 307 0.14 -26.67 6.65
N ASP A 308 1.25 -26.93 7.35
CA ASP A 308 2.26 -25.95 7.76
C ASP A 308 2.98 -25.28 6.58
N THR A 309 2.94 -25.88 5.40
CA THR A 309 3.48 -25.31 4.16
C THR A 309 2.42 -25.33 3.07
N CYS A 310 2.45 -24.32 2.20
CA CYS A 310 1.56 -24.21 1.04
C CYS A 310 2.40 -23.97 -0.21
N LYS A 311 2.09 -24.71 -1.27
CA LYS A 311 2.68 -24.56 -2.59
C LYS A 311 1.65 -23.98 -3.55
N ILE A 312 1.97 -22.84 -4.15
CA ILE A 312 1.12 -22.17 -5.14
C ILE A 312 1.95 -21.91 -6.38
N SER A 313 1.36 -22.12 -7.56
CA SER A 313 2.00 -21.78 -8.83
C SER A 313 1.25 -20.65 -9.53
N ILE A 314 1.99 -19.79 -10.21
CA ILE A 314 1.50 -18.85 -11.21
C ILE A 314 1.95 -19.35 -12.59
N THR A 315 1.02 -19.47 -13.54
CA THR A 315 1.30 -19.97 -14.89
C THR A 315 0.74 -19.01 -15.93
N ILE A 316 1.56 -18.60 -16.90
CA ILE A 316 1.12 -17.72 -17.99
C ILE A 316 0.11 -18.47 -18.86
N VAL A 317 -1.06 -17.86 -19.08
CA VAL A 317 -2.15 -18.47 -19.85
C VAL A 317 -2.25 -17.88 -21.26
N PRO A 318 -2.81 -18.60 -22.25
CA PRO A 318 -3.01 -18.07 -23.60
C PRO A 318 -3.86 -16.79 -23.58
N LYS A 319 -3.29 -15.71 -24.12
CA LYS A 319 -3.91 -14.39 -24.35
C LYS A 319 -3.27 -13.78 -25.61
N ASP A 320 -3.68 -12.57 -25.97
CA ASP A 320 -3.09 -11.75 -27.04
C ASP A 320 -1.58 -11.48 -26.81
N LYS A 321 -1.18 -11.45 -25.54
CA LYS A 321 0.18 -11.17 -25.06
C LYS A 321 0.59 -12.20 -24.02
N THR A 322 1.90 -12.39 -23.83
CA THR A 322 2.43 -13.52 -23.03
C THR A 322 3.44 -13.11 -21.97
N LYS A 323 3.83 -11.85 -21.86
CA LYS A 323 4.76 -11.42 -20.81
C LYS A 323 4.04 -11.32 -19.47
N PHE A 324 4.67 -11.79 -18.40
CA PHE A 324 4.22 -11.54 -17.04
C PHE A 324 5.43 -11.31 -16.13
N LYS A 325 5.36 -10.28 -15.27
CA LYS A 325 6.42 -9.95 -14.33
C LYS A 325 5.90 -9.96 -12.90
N LEU A 326 6.32 -10.95 -12.12
CA LEU A 326 6.11 -10.95 -10.68
C LEU A 326 7.22 -10.15 -10.00
N ILE A 327 6.84 -9.19 -9.18
CA ILE A 327 7.74 -8.33 -8.40
C ILE A 327 7.86 -8.87 -6.99
N GLY A 328 6.77 -9.33 -6.38
CA GLY A 328 6.76 -9.78 -5.00
C GLY A 328 5.61 -10.71 -4.66
N PHE A 329 5.75 -11.35 -3.50
CA PHE A 329 4.78 -12.25 -2.91
C PHE A 329 4.65 -11.92 -1.43
N SER A 330 3.44 -12.01 -0.92
CA SER A 330 3.18 -11.86 0.51
C SER A 330 2.15 -12.87 0.99
N ALA A 331 2.28 -13.31 2.23
CA ALA A 331 1.32 -14.20 2.88
C ALA A 331 1.17 -13.83 4.35
N ARG A 332 -0.05 -13.99 4.87
CA ARG A 332 -0.39 -13.82 6.28
C ARG A 332 -1.67 -14.59 6.62
N GLU A 333 -1.89 -14.86 7.90
CA GLU A 333 -3.19 -15.34 8.38
C GLU A 333 -4.27 -14.28 8.08
N ALA A 334 -5.44 -14.71 7.62
CA ALA A 334 -6.58 -13.83 7.44
C ALA A 334 -7.24 -13.58 8.81
N SER A 335 -7.53 -12.32 9.13
CA SER A 335 -8.36 -12.03 10.29
C SER A 335 -9.72 -12.75 10.15
N PRO A 336 -10.23 -13.38 11.21
CA PRO A 336 -11.54 -14.00 11.17
C PRO A 336 -12.58 -12.94 10.77
N PRO A 337 -13.62 -13.32 10.02
CA PRO A 337 -14.68 -12.38 9.68
C PRO A 337 -15.25 -11.78 10.98
N PRO A 338 -15.60 -10.47 10.98
CA PRO A 338 -16.16 -9.84 12.16
C PRO A 338 -17.38 -10.64 12.59
N LYS A 339 -17.46 -10.97 13.90
CA LYS A 339 -18.67 -11.55 14.46
C LYS A 339 -19.75 -10.49 14.30
N ILE A 340 -20.66 -10.70 13.35
CA ILE A 340 -21.85 -9.86 13.23
C ILE A 340 -22.59 -10.01 14.55
N LEU A 341 -22.50 -8.99 15.40
CA LEU A 341 -23.34 -8.90 16.59
C LEU A 341 -24.76 -8.91 16.06
N LYS A 342 -25.47 -10.03 16.26
CA LYS A 342 -26.90 -10.08 15.96
C LYS A 342 -27.51 -8.95 16.76
N SER A 343 -27.99 -7.92 16.08
CA SER A 343 -28.72 -6.82 16.71
C SER A 343 -29.83 -7.46 17.53
N GLY A 344 -29.73 -7.36 18.85
CA GLY A 344 -30.76 -7.84 19.75
C GLY A 344 -32.06 -7.15 19.38
N SER A 345 -33.00 -7.92 18.84
CA SER A 345 -34.38 -7.51 18.59
C SER A 345 -35.16 -7.44 19.89
#